data_AF-A0A9P6PF88-F1
#
_entry.id   AF-A0A9P6PF88-F1
#
_cell.length_a   1.000
_cell.length_b   1.000
_cell.length_c   1.000
_cell.angle_alpha   90.00
_cell.angle_beta   90.00
_cell.angle_gamma   90.00
#
_symmetry.space_group_name_H-M   'P 1'
#
loop_
_entity.id
_entity.type
_entity.pdbx_description
1 polymer ?
#
loop_
_entity_poly.entity_id
_entity_poly.type
_entity_poly.pdbx_seq_one_letter_code
_entity_poly.pdbx_strand_id
1 'polypeptide(L)'
;MARAVGGVQWLRRAHELLAHAKTAEQLKQAQAVILPLEGSLSLKQTARLIGCSVSWTCQLRKRFFAGEVVGDGHREKRGGRRRQNMSLEQEKAAAQRADQVDVSRRGTLWPPQ
;
A
#
# COMPACT_ATOMS: atom_id res chain seq x y z
N MET A 1 -22.39 12.68 -26.62
CA MET A 1 -23.14 11.80 -25.69
C MET A 1 -22.88 12.27 -24.27
N ALA A 2 -23.89 12.81 -23.59
CA ALA A 2 -23.78 13.21 -22.19
C ALA A 2 -23.59 11.96 -21.33
N ARG A 3 -22.43 11.84 -20.68
CA ARG A 3 -22.16 10.74 -19.75
C ARG A 3 -23.12 10.93 -18.57
N ALA A 4 -24.04 9.98 -18.37
CA ALA A 4 -24.91 9.98 -17.20
C ALA A 4 -24.08 10.24 -15.95
N VAL A 5 -24.62 11.02 -15.01
CA VAL A 5 -23.99 11.41 -13.73
C VAL A 5 -23.82 10.15 -12.86
N GLY A 6 -22.88 9.29 -13.25
CA GLY A 6 -22.68 7.95 -12.69
C GLY A 6 -22.04 7.97 -11.31
N GLY A 7 -21.83 9.17 -10.73
CA GLY A 7 -21.24 9.39 -9.42
C GLY A 7 -22.23 9.30 -8.25
N VAL A 8 -23.50 9.68 -8.45
CA VAL A 8 -24.46 9.84 -7.34
C VAL A 8 -24.79 8.50 -6.67
N GLN A 9 -24.89 7.41 -7.44
CA GLN A 9 -25.09 6.05 -6.90
C GLN A 9 -23.98 5.60 -5.94
N TRP A 10 -22.79 6.22 -6.03
CA TRP A 10 -21.63 5.90 -5.21
C TRP A 10 -21.55 6.74 -3.93
N LEU A 11 -22.31 7.85 -3.84
CA LEU A 11 -22.26 8.77 -2.71
C LEU A 11 -22.67 8.09 -1.40
N ARG A 12 -23.78 7.35 -1.40
CA ARG A 12 -24.24 6.62 -0.21
C ARG A 12 -23.16 5.68 0.32
N ARG A 13 -22.58 4.85 -0.55
CA ARG A 13 -21.49 3.93 -0.19
C ARG A 13 -20.25 4.68 0.27
N ALA A 14 -19.96 5.85 -0.30
CA ALA A 14 -18.80 6.64 0.07
C ALA A 14 -18.96 7.25 1.47
N HIS A 15 -20.17 7.72 1.81
CA HIS A 15 -20.52 8.18 3.16
C HIS A 15 -20.47 7.03 4.18
N GLU A 16 -20.97 5.85 3.84
CA GLU A 16 -20.82 4.65 4.68
C GLU A 16 -19.35 4.31 4.94
N LEU A 17 -18.50 4.35 3.89
CA LEU A 17 -17.06 4.16 4.05
C LEU A 17 -16.42 5.25 4.90
N LEU A 18 -16.86 6.51 4.76
CA LEU A 18 -16.36 7.63 5.57
C LEU A 18 -16.67 7.44 7.06
N ALA A 19 -17.90 7.00 7.38
CA ALA A 19 -18.35 6.77 8.75
C ALA A 19 -17.65 5.57 9.42
N HIS A 20 -17.30 4.54 8.65
CA HIS A 20 -16.67 3.31 9.15
C HIS A 20 -15.15 3.23 8.93
N ALA A 21 -14.53 4.27 8.37
CA ALA A 21 -13.11 4.28 8.07
C ALA A 21 -12.26 4.05 9.33
N LYS A 22 -11.43 3.00 9.31
CA LYS A 22 -10.48 2.67 10.38
C LYS A 22 -9.06 3.07 10.06
N THR A 23 -8.74 3.32 8.79
CA THR A 23 -7.41 3.74 8.35
C THR A 23 -7.43 5.06 7.60
N ALA A 24 -6.28 5.74 7.60
CA ALA A 24 -6.12 6.98 6.85
C ALA A 24 -6.34 6.77 5.34
N GLU A 25 -5.98 5.62 4.77
CA GLU A 25 -6.25 5.35 3.35
C GLU A 25 -7.75 5.18 3.08
N GLN A 26 -8.50 4.53 3.97
CA GLN A 26 -9.96 4.38 3.83
C GLN A 26 -10.65 5.74 3.86
N LEU A 27 -10.25 6.60 4.79
CA LEU A 27 -10.75 7.96 4.90
C LEU A 27 -10.46 8.77 3.62
N LYS A 28 -9.20 8.73 3.16
CA LYS A 28 -8.78 9.41 1.92
C LYS A 28 -9.51 8.87 0.69
N GLN A 29 -9.81 7.57 0.65
CA GLN A 29 -10.55 6.96 -0.45
C GLN A 29 -11.99 7.47 -0.51
N ALA A 30 -12.70 7.51 0.62
CA ALA A 30 -14.05 8.05 0.70
C ALA A 30 -14.09 9.54 0.30
N GLN A 31 -13.19 10.34 0.87
CA GLN A 31 -13.06 11.77 0.56
C GLN A 31 -12.74 12.03 -0.91
N ALA A 32 -11.92 11.19 -1.55
CA ALA A 32 -11.62 11.31 -2.98
C ALA A 32 -12.86 11.13 -3.89
N VAL A 33 -13.93 10.52 -3.39
CA VAL A 33 -15.20 10.34 -4.11
C VAL A 33 -16.20 11.42 -3.74
N ILE A 34 -16.37 11.72 -2.45
CA ILE A 34 -17.37 12.68 -1.94
C ILE A 34 -17.02 14.12 -2.38
N LEU A 35 -15.77 14.55 -2.17
CA LEU A 35 -15.39 15.95 -2.35
C LEU A 35 -15.56 16.46 -3.80
N PRO A 36 -15.22 15.70 -4.85
CA PRO A 36 -15.52 16.12 -6.22
C PRO A 36 -17.01 16.09 -6.59
N LEU A 37 -17.80 15.23 -5.95
CA LEU A 37 -19.20 14.99 -6.32
C LEU A 37 -20.17 15.92 -5.59
N GLU A 38 -19.96 16.18 -4.29
CA GLU A 38 -20.79 17.08 -3.47
C GLU A 38 -20.14 18.45 -3.29
N GLY A 39 -18.82 18.48 -3.08
CA GLY A 39 -18.07 19.71 -2.82
C GLY A 39 -17.73 20.53 -4.07
N SER A 40 -18.12 20.07 -5.26
CA SER A 40 -17.80 20.71 -6.56
C SER A 40 -16.30 21.01 -6.75
N LEU A 41 -15.43 20.25 -6.08
CA LEU A 41 -13.98 20.43 -6.18
C LEU A 41 -13.43 19.75 -7.43
N SER A 42 -12.48 20.41 -8.10
CA SER A 42 -11.69 19.71 -9.11
C SER A 42 -10.87 18.58 -8.47
N LEU A 43 -10.49 17.60 -9.28
CA LEU A 43 -9.71 16.47 -8.79
C LEU A 43 -8.32 16.88 -8.27
N LYS A 44 -7.73 17.95 -8.84
CA LYS A 44 -6.47 18.53 -8.38
C LYS A 44 -6.62 19.20 -7.02
N GLN A 45 -7.68 19.98 -6.82
CA GLN A 45 -7.99 20.60 -5.53
C GLN A 45 -8.29 19.54 -4.46
N THR A 46 -9.05 18.52 -4.81
CA THR A 46 -9.34 17.37 -3.95
C THR A 46 -8.04 16.68 -3.50
N ALA A 47 -7.13 16.40 -4.43
CA ALA A 47 -5.84 15.78 -4.13
C ALA A 47 -5.02 16.61 -3.13
N ARG A 48 -4.98 17.93 -3.34
CA ARG A 48 -4.31 18.86 -2.42
C ARG A 48 -4.94 18.85 -1.03
N LEU A 49 -6.27 18.86 -0.94
CA LEU A 49 -7.01 18.88 0.33
C LEU A 49 -6.77 17.60 1.15
N ILE A 50 -6.77 16.43 0.51
CA ILE A 50 -6.55 15.14 1.20
C ILE A 50 -5.06 14.80 1.41
N GLY A 51 -4.14 15.66 0.97
CA GLY A 51 -2.70 15.45 1.06
C GLY A 51 -2.18 14.29 0.21
N CYS A 52 -2.71 14.12 -1.00
CA CYS A 52 -2.34 13.07 -1.95
C CYS A 52 -1.86 13.64 -3.29
N SER A 53 -1.15 12.82 -4.07
CA SER A 53 -0.89 13.14 -5.48
C SER A 53 -2.15 12.95 -6.32
N VAL A 54 -2.28 13.70 -7.41
CA VAL A 54 -3.42 13.61 -8.34
C VAL A 54 -3.59 12.20 -8.88
N SER A 55 -2.48 11.56 -9.28
CA SER A 55 -2.46 10.18 -9.76
C SER A 55 -2.96 9.20 -8.70
N TRP A 56 -2.58 9.39 -7.44
CA TRP A 56 -3.04 8.56 -6.34
C TRP A 56 -4.52 8.78 -6.03
N THR A 57 -5.01 10.02 -6.03
CA THR A 57 -6.44 10.32 -5.91
C THR A 57 -7.26 9.67 -7.01
N CYS A 58 -6.78 9.69 -8.27
CA CYS A 58 -7.39 8.95 -9.37
C CYS A 58 -7.44 7.43 -9.09
N GLN A 59 -6.36 6.86 -8.58
CA GLN A 59 -6.29 5.44 -8.22
C GLN A 59 -7.31 5.09 -7.13
N LEU A 60 -7.40 5.90 -6.06
CA LEU A 60 -8.35 5.71 -4.96
C LEU A 60 -9.80 5.67 -5.46
N ARG A 61 -10.18 6.62 -6.33
CA ARG A 61 -11.52 6.67 -6.94
C ARG A 61 -11.79 5.45 -7.82
N LYS A 62 -10.84 5.06 -8.67
CA LYS A 62 -10.99 3.86 -9.52
C LYS A 62 -11.21 2.60 -8.68
N ARG A 63 -10.43 2.43 -7.61
CA ARG A 63 -10.57 1.29 -6.69
C ARG A 63 -11.92 1.30 -5.98
N PHE A 64 -12.38 2.48 -5.56
CA PHE A 64 -13.70 2.62 -4.96
C PHE A 64 -14.82 2.20 -5.92
N PHE A 65 -14.80 2.66 -7.18
CA PHE A 65 -15.79 2.27 -8.19
C PHE A 65 -15.70 0.80 -8.59
N ALA A 66 -14.52 0.18 -8.46
CA ALA A 66 -14.36 -1.28 -8.60
C ALA A 66 -14.85 -2.07 -7.36
N GLY A 67 -15.31 -1.38 -6.32
CA GLY A 67 -15.80 -1.97 -5.09
C GLY A 67 -14.72 -2.42 -4.12
N GLU A 68 -13.45 -2.08 -4.36
CA GLU A 68 -12.34 -2.35 -3.46
C GLU A 68 -12.23 -1.27 -2.38
N VAL A 69 -12.01 -1.65 -1.12
CA VAL A 69 -11.66 -0.74 -0.04
C VAL A 69 -10.14 -0.78 0.17
N VAL A 70 -9.48 0.38 0.20
CA VAL A 70 -8.02 0.41 0.42
C VAL A 70 -7.72 0.11 1.88
N GLY A 71 -6.74 -0.77 2.13
CA GLY A 71 -6.31 -1.08 3.50
C GLY A 71 -7.29 -1.98 4.26
N ASP A 72 -8.25 -2.60 3.58
CA ASP A 72 -9.16 -3.62 4.14
C ASP A 72 -8.48 -4.95 4.50
N GLY A 73 -7.19 -5.09 4.18
CA GLY A 73 -6.42 -6.32 4.42
C GLY A 73 -6.79 -7.47 3.49
N HIS A 74 -7.81 -7.31 2.64
CA HIS A 74 -8.22 -8.33 1.67
C HIS A 74 -7.21 -8.47 0.53
N ARG A 75 -6.48 -7.39 0.24
CA ARG A 75 -5.37 -7.45 -0.70
C ARG A 75 -4.11 -7.94 0.01
N GLU A 76 -3.59 -9.09 -0.43
CA GLU A 76 -2.30 -9.58 0.01
C GLU A 76 -1.25 -8.46 -0.09
N LYS A 77 -0.48 -8.26 1.00
CA LYS A 77 0.66 -7.35 0.96
C LYS A 77 1.55 -7.78 -0.21
N ARG A 78 1.94 -6.83 -1.07
CA ARG A 78 2.95 -7.10 -2.11
C ARG A 78 4.24 -7.52 -1.40
N GLY A 79 4.54 -8.81 -1.46
CA GLY A 79 5.65 -9.43 -0.73
C GLY A 79 5.41 -10.93 -0.58
N GLY A 80 6.48 -11.66 -0.26
CA GLY A 80 6.46 -13.10 -0.09
C GLY A 80 7.67 -13.78 -0.73
N ARG A 81 7.89 -15.05 -0.37
CA ARG A 81 8.93 -15.93 -0.90
C ARG A 81 8.61 -16.40 -2.34
N ARG A 82 8.43 -15.46 -3.27
CA ARG A 82 8.06 -15.75 -4.68
C ARG A 82 9.27 -16.14 -5.55
N ARG A 83 10.50 -15.86 -5.08
CA ARG A 83 11.77 -16.27 -5.69
C ARG A 83 12.65 -16.89 -4.61
N GLN A 84 12.33 -18.11 -4.19
CA GLN A 84 13.16 -18.84 -3.23
C GLN A 84 14.39 -19.38 -3.96
N ASN A 85 15.52 -18.67 -3.84
CA ASN A 85 16.80 -19.16 -4.36
C ASN A 85 17.42 -20.24 -3.45
N MET A 86 16.98 -20.31 -2.19
CA MET A 86 17.42 -21.30 -1.20
C MET A 86 16.26 -21.77 -0.33
N SER A 87 16.30 -23.05 0.06
CA SER A 87 15.41 -23.58 1.09
C SER A 87 15.76 -22.99 2.47
N LEU A 88 14.85 -23.08 3.44
CA LEU A 88 15.11 -22.62 4.82
C LEU A 88 16.31 -23.32 5.46
N GLU A 89 16.51 -24.61 5.13
CA GLU A 89 17.66 -25.36 5.63
C GLU A 89 18.96 -24.90 4.97
N GLN A 90 18.93 -24.59 3.67
CA GLN A 90 20.08 -24.06 2.95
C GLN A 90 20.49 -22.67 3.46
N GLU A 91 19.54 -21.81 3.81
CA GLU A 91 19.82 -20.51 4.44
C GLU A 91 20.49 -20.68 5.81
N LYS A 92 19.99 -21.61 6.65
CA LYS A 92 20.60 -21.93 7.96
C LYS A 92 22.02 -22.47 7.80
N ALA A 93 22.22 -23.37 6.83
CA ALA A 93 23.54 -23.95 6.55
C ALA A 93 24.52 -22.90 6.00
N ALA A 94 24.04 -21.96 5.17
CA ALA A 94 24.84 -20.85 4.67
C ALA A 94 25.25 -19.90 5.81
N ALA A 95 24.33 -19.58 6.73
CA ALA A 95 24.62 -18.77 7.90
C ALA A 95 25.64 -19.44 8.84
N GLN A 96 25.49 -20.75 9.11
CA GLN A 96 26.45 -21.52 9.91
C GLN A 96 27.82 -21.65 9.24
N ARG A 97 27.88 -21.75 7.91
CA ARG A 97 29.15 -21.70 7.17
C ARG A 97 29.81 -20.34 7.27
N ALA A 98 29.04 -19.26 7.12
CA ALA A 98 29.56 -17.91 7.23
C ALA A 98 30.15 -17.65 8.63
N ASP A 99 29.48 -18.12 9.68
CA ASP A 99 29.94 -17.99 11.07
C ASP A 99 31.24 -18.78 11.32
N GLN A 100 31.35 -20.01 10.79
CA GLN A 100 32.59 -20.80 10.87
C GLN A 100 33.76 -20.16 10.11
N VAL A 101 33.49 -19.55 8.95
CA VAL A 101 34.51 -18.80 8.19
C VAL A 101 34.95 -17.56 8.94
N ASP A 102 34.05 -16.88 9.65
CA ASP A 102 34.37 -15.69 10.46
C ASP A 102 35.18 -16.04 11.73
N VAL A 103 34.85 -17.14 12.40
CA VAL A 103 35.65 -17.69 13.51
C VAL A 103 37.07 -18.07 13.04
N SER A 104 37.19 -18.66 11.85
CA SER A 104 38.49 -18.99 11.26
C SER A 104 39.32 -17.76 10.87
N ARG A 105 38.67 -16.67 10.42
CA ARG A 105 39.34 -15.39 10.11
C ARG A 105 39.75 -14.61 11.36
N ARG A 106 39.01 -14.71 12.46
CA ARG A 106 39.41 -14.14 13.75
C ARG A 106 40.62 -14.84 14.37
N GLY A 107 40.93 -16.07 13.98
CA GLY A 107 42.12 -16.80 14.41
C GLY A 107 43.43 -16.42 13.68
N THR A 108 43.37 -15.68 12.58
CA THR A 108 44.55 -15.36 11.74
C THR A 108 44.87 -13.86 11.65
N LEU A 109 44.22 -13.01 12.44
CA LEU A 109 44.46 -11.58 12.45
C LEU A 109 45.02 -11.11 13.80
N TRP A 110 46.33 -11.27 14.01
CA TRP A 110 47.28 -10.24 14.52
C TRP A 110 48.61 -10.91 14.99
N PRO A 111 49.80 -10.58 14.46
CA PRO A 111 51.07 -10.97 15.08
C PRO A 111 51.39 -10.05 16.28
N PRO A 112 51.91 -10.55 17.42
CA PRO A 112 52.40 -9.71 18.48
C PRO A 112 53.69 -8.99 18.03
N GLN A 113 53.78 -7.69 18.37
CA GLN A 113 54.96 -6.84 18.17
C GLN A 113 56.09 -7.24 19.13
#